data_AF-A0A672I1N7-F1
#
_entry.id   AF-A0A672I1N7-F1
#
_cell.length_a   1.000
_cell.length_b   1.000
_cell.length_c   1.000
_cell.angle_alpha   90.00
_cell.angle_beta   90.00
_cell.angle_gamma   90.00
#
_symmetry.space_group_name_H-M   'P 1'
#
loop_
_entity.id
_entity.type
_entity.pdbx_description
1 polymer ?
#
loop_
_entity_poly.entity_id
_entity_poly.type
_entity_poly.pdbx_seq_one_letter_code
_entity_poly.pdbx_strand_id
1 'polypeptide(L)'
;MFPDTPVEIVSDLLTKARNIAATCENVPEELSSLLQKALDMTRGLDDYLGKMSARESEPLAELYRKTVTHDWDQVHKDGKTMFRLPKECITGHVEGQTLKMLVHLSRAKRVLEIGMFTGYGALSMAEGLPEDGRLVACELEPYLKEFAQPVFDKSPHGKKIVVKTGSAMDTLKELAAAGEQFDMVFIDADKTNYINYYNFILDSNLLRLHGFLCVDNSLYKAKVYLKDTADDNGLALREFNQVVADDPRVEQVIVPLRDGLSLIRRASPGKITDDEVFRGVRGCSILDRMRLDGKVAYVTGAGQGIGRAFAHALGEAGAKVAVVDLDQERAQQVAEELRLKGITSTALKADISEPDDVQRMIDGIVSKWGGVHIACNNAGVNMNSASEDTSLEEWDRTFSVNLRGTFLCCQAAGRVMLKQGYGKIINTASMASLIVPHPQKQLSYNTSKAGVVKLTQTLGTEWIDRGVRVNCISPGIVDTPLIHSESLRPLVQRWLSDIPAGRLAQVTDLQAAVVYLASDASDYMTGHNLVIEGGQSLW
;
A
#
# COMPACT_ATOMS: atom_id res chain seq x y z
N MET A 1 -27.97 33.97 6.30
CA MET A 1 -27.50 32.68 5.73
C MET A 1 -28.76 31.91 5.38
N PHE A 2 -28.86 31.40 4.15
CA PHE A 2 -29.96 30.51 3.79
C PHE A 2 -29.73 29.18 4.52
N PRO A 3 -30.74 28.60 5.18
CA PRO A 3 -30.57 27.34 5.89
C PRO A 3 -30.30 26.22 4.88
N ASP A 4 -29.27 25.43 5.15
CA ASP A 4 -28.66 24.47 4.24
C ASP A 4 -28.78 23.03 4.74
N THR A 5 -29.00 22.82 6.05
CA THR A 5 -29.24 21.49 6.64
C THR A 5 -30.67 21.35 7.20
N PRO A 6 -31.17 20.13 7.48
CA PRO A 6 -32.47 19.94 8.12
C PRO A 6 -32.56 20.66 9.46
N VAL A 7 -31.46 20.66 10.24
CA VAL A 7 -31.40 21.31 11.56
C VAL A 7 -31.45 22.84 11.44
N GLU A 8 -30.77 23.41 10.44
CA GLU A 8 -30.82 24.85 10.18
C GLU A 8 -32.23 25.30 9.71
N ILE A 9 -32.92 24.48 8.92
CA ILE A 9 -34.30 24.76 8.50
C ILE A 9 -35.25 24.73 9.70
N VAL A 10 -35.12 23.73 10.57
CA VAL A 10 -35.91 23.68 11.83
C VAL A 10 -35.61 24.92 12.68
N SER A 11 -34.35 25.32 12.81
CA SER A 11 -33.97 26.55 13.53
C SER A 11 -34.59 27.81 12.93
N ASP A 12 -34.62 27.95 11.60
CA ASP A 12 -35.26 29.09 10.93
C ASP A 12 -36.78 29.11 11.16
N LEU A 13 -37.46 27.97 11.02
CA LEU A 13 -38.89 27.84 11.28
C LEU A 13 -39.25 28.14 12.73
N LEU A 14 -38.48 27.60 13.69
CA LEU A 14 -38.66 27.89 15.11
C LEU A 14 -38.39 29.37 15.43
N THR A 15 -37.43 30.00 14.75
CA THR A 15 -37.17 31.45 14.89
C THR A 15 -38.40 32.24 14.45
N LYS A 16 -38.98 31.92 13.30
CA LYS A 16 -40.20 32.56 12.79
C LYS A 16 -41.38 32.34 13.73
N ALA A 17 -41.60 31.11 14.19
CA ALA A 17 -42.68 30.76 15.11
C ALA A 17 -42.56 31.53 16.44
N ARG A 18 -41.35 31.61 17.02
CA ARG A 18 -41.09 32.40 18.23
C ARG A 18 -41.33 33.89 18.01
N ASN A 19 -40.91 34.43 16.87
CA ASN A 19 -41.14 35.84 16.56
C ASN A 19 -42.64 36.15 16.41
N ILE A 20 -43.42 35.26 15.79
CA ILE A 20 -44.88 35.39 15.71
C ILE A 20 -45.48 35.34 17.11
N ALA A 21 -45.11 34.35 17.93
CA ALA A 21 -45.59 34.23 19.30
C ALA A 21 -45.29 35.49 20.14
N ALA A 22 -44.10 36.09 19.98
CA ALA A 22 -43.74 37.32 20.68
C ALA A 22 -44.62 38.55 20.30
N THR A 23 -45.35 38.49 19.17
CA THR A 23 -46.27 39.56 18.75
C THR A 23 -47.72 39.35 19.20
N CYS A 24 -48.05 38.21 19.82
CA CYS A 24 -49.40 37.90 20.29
C CYS A 24 -49.59 38.31 21.76
N GLU A 25 -50.73 38.93 22.09
CA GLU A 25 -51.02 39.46 23.44
C GLU A 25 -51.13 38.39 24.53
N ASN A 26 -51.54 37.16 24.18
CA ASN A 26 -51.82 36.08 25.14
C ASN A 26 -51.11 34.77 24.74
N VAL A 27 -49.78 34.72 24.86
CA VAL A 27 -49.00 33.47 24.66
C VAL A 27 -48.69 32.82 26.01
N PRO A 28 -49.01 31.54 26.21
CA PRO A 28 -48.60 30.81 27.41
C PRO A 28 -47.07 30.82 27.58
N GLU A 29 -46.58 31.14 28.78
CA GLU A 29 -45.14 31.18 29.09
C GLU A 29 -44.44 29.85 28.77
N GLU A 30 -45.14 28.74 29.00
CA GLU A 30 -44.68 27.39 28.66
C GLU A 30 -44.36 27.24 27.17
N LEU A 31 -45.20 27.78 26.28
CA LEU A 31 -44.99 27.71 24.83
C LEU A 31 -43.74 28.50 24.42
N SER A 32 -43.56 29.71 24.96
CA SER A 32 -42.37 30.52 24.71
C SER A 32 -41.09 29.83 25.18
N SER A 33 -41.14 29.20 26.35
CA SER A 33 -40.03 28.44 26.91
C SER A 33 -39.66 27.21 26.06
N LEU A 34 -40.67 26.45 25.61
CA LEU A 34 -40.47 25.29 24.73
C LEU A 34 -39.87 25.69 23.38
N LEU A 35 -40.37 26.78 22.76
CA LEU A 35 -39.83 27.31 21.51
C LEU A 35 -38.37 27.75 21.66
N GLN A 36 -38.04 28.44 22.76
CA GLN A 36 -36.66 28.84 23.03
C GLN A 36 -35.75 27.63 23.23
N LYS A 37 -36.18 26.65 24.02
CA LYS A 37 -35.40 25.41 24.26
C LYS A 37 -35.14 24.64 22.97
N ALA A 38 -36.14 24.51 22.09
CA ALA A 38 -35.97 23.86 20.79
C ALA A 38 -35.00 24.65 19.89
N LEU A 39 -35.04 25.97 19.94
CA LEU A 39 -34.10 26.85 19.24
C LEU A 39 -32.66 26.66 19.73
N ASP A 40 -32.49 26.59 21.05
CA ASP A 40 -31.17 26.41 21.69
C ASP A 40 -30.55 25.05 21.32
N MET A 41 -31.37 24.00 21.33
CA MET A 41 -30.95 22.66 20.91
C MET A 41 -30.49 22.62 19.45
N THR A 42 -31.26 23.24 18.54
CA THR A 42 -30.97 23.19 17.10
C THR A 42 -29.80 24.10 16.72
N ARG A 43 -29.71 25.31 17.27
CA ARG A 43 -28.60 26.24 17.01
C ARG A 43 -27.28 25.82 17.63
N GLY A 44 -27.32 25.11 18.76
CA GLY A 44 -26.10 24.69 19.46
C GLY A 44 -25.37 23.52 18.82
N LEU A 45 -26.04 22.72 17.98
CA LEU A 45 -25.52 21.44 17.49
C LEU A 45 -24.27 21.59 16.60
N ASP A 46 -24.37 22.32 15.50
CA ASP A 46 -23.28 22.43 14.52
C ASP A 46 -22.03 23.10 15.13
N ASP A 47 -22.25 24.13 15.94
CA ASP A 47 -21.22 24.83 16.70
C ASP A 47 -20.49 23.90 17.68
N TYR A 48 -21.24 23.02 18.37
CA TYR A 48 -20.69 22.03 19.28
C TYR A 48 -19.87 20.97 18.52
N LEU A 49 -20.43 20.42 17.44
CA LEU A 49 -19.75 19.42 16.61
C LEU A 49 -18.45 19.96 16.01
N GLY A 50 -18.45 21.19 15.50
CA GLY A 50 -17.25 21.85 15.00
C GLY A 50 -16.18 22.03 16.08
N LYS A 51 -16.56 22.45 17.28
CA LYS A 51 -15.63 22.62 18.42
C LYS A 51 -15.07 21.30 18.96
N MET A 52 -15.85 20.22 18.93
CA MET A 52 -15.44 18.91 19.43
C MET A 52 -14.70 18.07 18.39
N SER A 53 -14.80 18.42 17.10
CA SER A 53 -14.07 17.77 16.02
C SER A 53 -12.62 18.25 15.94
N ALA A 54 -11.73 17.40 15.43
CA ALA A 54 -10.34 17.77 15.20
C ALA A 54 -10.25 18.99 14.28
N ARG A 55 -9.33 19.91 14.57
CA ARG A 55 -9.13 21.12 13.75
C ARG A 55 -8.70 20.75 12.33
N GLU A 56 -9.18 21.52 11.37
CA GLU A 56 -8.71 21.45 9.99
C GLU A 56 -7.23 21.87 9.87
N SER A 57 -6.58 21.42 8.81
CA SER A 57 -5.22 21.87 8.47
C SER A 57 -5.25 23.31 7.95
N GLU A 58 -4.10 23.99 7.97
CA GLU A 58 -4.03 25.35 7.43
C GLU A 58 -4.41 25.42 5.92
N PRO A 59 -3.99 24.48 5.05
CA PRO A 59 -4.48 24.44 3.67
C PRO A 59 -6.01 24.33 3.54
N LEU A 60 -6.66 23.50 4.36
CA LEU A 60 -8.12 23.39 4.38
C LEU A 60 -8.78 24.71 4.83
N ALA A 61 -8.28 25.32 5.91
CA ALA A 61 -8.75 26.60 6.41
C ALA A 61 -8.57 27.73 5.37
N GLU A 62 -7.44 27.74 4.65
CA GLU A 62 -7.20 28.67 3.53
C GLU A 62 -8.23 28.46 2.42
N LEU A 63 -8.48 27.21 2.02
CA LEU A 63 -9.42 26.88 0.95
C LEU A 63 -10.86 27.27 1.30
N TYR A 64 -11.27 27.01 2.54
CA TYR A 64 -12.57 27.43 3.06
C TYR A 64 -12.70 28.96 3.02
N ARG A 65 -11.71 29.68 3.59
CA ARG A 65 -11.69 31.15 3.61
C ARG A 65 -11.73 31.75 2.21
N LYS A 66 -10.93 31.20 1.28
CA LYS A 66 -10.95 31.62 -0.13
C LYS A 66 -12.33 31.41 -0.72
N THR A 67 -12.94 30.24 -0.52
CA THR A 67 -14.25 29.92 -1.10
C THR A 67 -15.35 30.86 -0.63
N VAL A 68 -15.42 31.14 0.67
CA VAL A 68 -16.48 32.01 1.23
C VAL A 68 -16.27 33.49 0.92
N THR A 69 -15.02 33.94 0.74
CA THR A 69 -14.70 35.35 0.41
C THR A 69 -14.69 35.64 -1.08
N HIS A 70 -14.58 34.62 -1.94
CA HIS A 70 -14.57 34.79 -3.39
C HIS A 70 -15.91 35.35 -3.92
N ASP A 71 -15.83 36.20 -4.92
CA ASP A 71 -17.00 36.80 -5.58
C ASP A 71 -17.45 35.94 -6.77
N TRP A 72 -18.18 34.86 -6.46
CA TRP A 72 -18.69 33.93 -7.46
C TRP A 72 -19.68 34.57 -8.44
N ASP A 73 -20.43 35.58 -8.00
CA ASP A 73 -21.36 36.30 -8.86
C ASP A 73 -20.62 37.09 -9.94
N GLN A 74 -19.51 37.75 -9.57
CA GLN A 74 -18.66 38.45 -10.54
C GLN A 74 -17.94 37.48 -11.48
N VAL A 75 -17.41 36.37 -10.97
CA VAL A 75 -16.73 35.35 -11.80
C VAL A 75 -17.67 34.77 -12.86
N HIS A 76 -18.93 34.50 -12.48
CA HIS A 76 -19.93 34.04 -13.42
C HIS A 76 -20.31 35.12 -14.45
N LYS A 77 -20.47 36.38 -14.02
CA LYS A 77 -20.70 37.52 -14.93
C LYS A 77 -19.56 37.72 -15.93
N ASP A 78 -18.32 37.45 -15.51
CA ASP A 78 -17.13 37.48 -16.36
C ASP A 78 -17.06 36.29 -17.35
N GLY A 79 -17.99 35.32 -17.27
CA GLY A 79 -18.02 34.14 -18.13
C GLY A 79 -16.95 33.09 -17.82
N LYS A 80 -16.33 33.14 -16.64
CA LYS A 80 -15.26 32.20 -16.24
C LYS A 80 -15.81 30.86 -15.74
N THR A 81 -17.05 30.82 -15.29
CA THR A 81 -17.76 29.60 -14.88
C THR A 81 -19.04 29.44 -15.71
N MET A 82 -19.35 28.20 -16.09
CA MET A 82 -20.58 27.86 -16.83
C MET A 82 -21.82 28.12 -15.99
N PHE A 83 -21.74 27.86 -14.68
CA PHE A 83 -22.85 28.04 -13.76
C PHE A 83 -22.58 29.14 -12.72
N ARG A 84 -23.65 29.68 -12.16
CA ARG A 84 -23.59 30.51 -10.95
C ARG A 84 -23.33 29.60 -9.76
N LEU A 85 -22.21 29.81 -9.07
CA LEU A 85 -21.74 28.95 -7.99
C LEU A 85 -22.11 29.54 -6.61
N PRO A 86 -23.00 28.89 -5.83
CA PRO A 86 -23.33 29.32 -4.48
C PRO A 86 -22.15 29.12 -3.53
N LYS A 87 -22.01 30.00 -2.53
CA LYS A 87 -20.98 29.86 -1.47
C LYS A 87 -21.29 28.69 -0.54
N GLU A 88 -22.55 28.30 -0.49
CA GLU A 88 -23.12 27.23 0.33
C GLU A 88 -22.73 25.83 -0.17
N CYS A 89 -22.19 25.69 -1.40
CA CYS A 89 -21.80 24.40 -1.97
C CYS A 89 -20.45 23.85 -1.45
N ILE A 90 -19.89 24.37 -0.35
CA ILE A 90 -18.63 23.88 0.21
C ILE A 90 -18.88 22.80 1.27
N THR A 91 -18.16 21.68 1.14
CA THR A 91 -18.06 20.65 2.19
C THR A 91 -17.67 21.28 3.53
N GLY A 92 -18.46 21.04 4.58
CA GLY A 92 -18.22 21.65 5.89
C GLY A 92 -17.07 21.01 6.68
N HIS A 93 -16.56 21.70 7.70
CA HIS A 93 -15.45 21.21 8.55
C HIS A 93 -15.70 19.80 9.13
N VAL A 94 -16.85 19.58 9.78
CA VAL A 94 -17.19 18.29 10.39
C VAL A 94 -17.29 17.17 9.35
N GLU A 95 -17.82 17.50 8.17
CA GLU A 95 -17.95 16.55 7.07
C GLU A 95 -16.58 16.19 6.47
N GLY A 96 -15.72 17.18 6.20
CA GLY A 96 -14.35 16.94 5.75
C GLY A 96 -13.55 16.07 6.73
N GLN A 97 -13.69 16.31 8.05
CA GLN A 97 -13.08 15.43 9.05
C GLN A 97 -13.66 14.01 9.03
N THR A 98 -14.96 13.87 8.77
CA THR A 98 -15.59 12.56 8.63
C THR A 98 -15.03 11.81 7.42
N LEU A 99 -14.97 12.46 6.26
CA LEU A 99 -14.41 11.88 5.03
C LEU A 99 -12.94 11.46 5.23
N LYS A 100 -12.13 12.30 5.86
CA LYS A 100 -10.75 11.98 6.24
C LYS A 100 -10.66 10.73 7.12
N MET A 101 -11.51 10.63 8.14
CA MET A 101 -11.54 9.48 9.05
C MET A 101 -12.00 8.21 8.33
N LEU A 102 -12.98 8.30 7.42
CA LEU A 102 -13.41 7.16 6.61
C LEU A 102 -12.29 6.62 5.71
N VAL A 103 -11.53 7.50 5.05
CA VAL A 103 -10.34 7.10 4.27
C VAL A 103 -9.33 6.38 5.18
N HIS A 104 -9.05 6.94 6.36
CA HIS A 104 -8.09 6.35 7.29
C HIS A 104 -8.52 4.98 7.82
N LEU A 105 -9.77 4.86 8.29
CA LEU A 105 -10.30 3.63 8.89
C LEU A 105 -10.46 2.50 7.87
N SER A 106 -10.84 2.83 6.64
CA SER A 106 -10.95 1.87 5.53
C SER A 106 -9.60 1.46 4.93
N ARG A 107 -8.51 2.17 5.29
CA ARG A 107 -7.18 2.02 4.68
C ARG A 107 -7.20 2.20 3.16
N ALA A 108 -8.09 3.08 2.68
CA ALA A 108 -8.19 3.37 1.27
C ALA A 108 -6.85 3.90 0.72
N LYS A 109 -6.44 3.40 -0.44
CA LYS A 109 -5.31 3.91 -1.21
C LYS A 109 -5.75 4.64 -2.47
N ARG A 110 -6.91 4.28 -3.00
CA ARG A 110 -7.49 4.82 -4.23
C ARG A 110 -8.86 5.40 -3.92
N VAL A 111 -8.99 6.71 -4.04
CA VAL A 111 -10.26 7.43 -3.83
C VAL A 111 -10.71 8.07 -5.14
N LEU A 112 -12.00 7.99 -5.43
CA LEU A 112 -12.64 8.72 -6.52
C LEU A 112 -13.63 9.71 -5.93
N GLU A 113 -13.57 10.95 -6.35
CA GLU A 113 -14.52 12.00 -6.01
C GLU A 113 -15.26 12.44 -7.28
N ILE A 114 -16.59 12.44 -7.21
CA ILE A 114 -17.47 12.90 -8.28
C ILE A 114 -18.11 14.20 -7.82
N GLY A 115 -17.63 15.32 -8.36
CA GLY A 115 -18.00 16.67 -7.93
C GLY A 115 -17.02 17.19 -6.88
N MET A 116 -15.97 17.89 -7.33
CA MET A 116 -14.93 18.43 -6.46
C MET A 116 -15.29 19.81 -5.88
N PHE A 117 -15.97 20.62 -6.70
CA PHE A 117 -16.19 22.04 -6.46
C PHE A 117 -14.87 22.76 -6.17
N THR A 118 -14.73 23.45 -5.04
CA THR A 118 -13.49 24.17 -4.68
C THR A 118 -12.40 23.27 -4.10
N GLY A 119 -12.66 21.96 -3.89
CA GLY A 119 -11.64 20.98 -3.51
C GLY A 119 -11.45 20.75 -2.00
N TYR A 120 -12.36 21.22 -1.15
CA TYR A 120 -12.29 20.99 0.30
C TYR A 120 -12.44 19.50 0.65
N GLY A 121 -13.44 18.82 0.07
CA GLY A 121 -13.62 17.37 0.19
C GLY A 121 -12.40 16.59 -0.32
N ALA A 122 -11.97 16.88 -1.55
CA ALA A 122 -10.76 16.34 -2.17
C ALA A 122 -9.53 16.38 -1.24
N LEU A 123 -9.24 17.56 -0.68
CA LEU A 123 -8.09 17.76 0.18
C LEU A 123 -8.25 17.04 1.52
N SER A 124 -9.44 17.08 2.11
CA SER A 124 -9.75 16.38 3.36
C SER A 124 -9.51 14.87 3.22
N MET A 125 -10.00 14.26 2.13
CA MET A 125 -9.76 12.85 1.83
C MET A 125 -8.29 12.56 1.54
N ALA A 126 -7.58 13.43 0.81
CA ALA A 126 -6.17 13.28 0.50
C ALA A 126 -5.26 13.31 1.75
N GLU A 127 -5.63 14.07 2.78
CA GLU A 127 -4.95 14.04 4.09
C GLU A 127 -5.10 12.70 4.81
N GLY A 128 -6.18 11.96 4.54
CA GLY A 128 -6.43 10.63 5.12
C GLY A 128 -5.66 9.51 4.41
N LEU A 129 -5.24 9.72 3.16
CA LEU A 129 -4.55 8.73 2.33
C LEU A 129 -3.11 8.45 2.82
N PRO A 130 -2.57 7.23 2.63
CA PRO A 130 -1.15 6.95 2.83
C PRO A 130 -0.27 7.72 1.83
N GLU A 131 1.05 7.69 2.00
CA GLU A 131 1.99 8.42 1.12
C GLU A 131 1.92 7.98 -0.35
N ASP A 132 1.66 6.69 -0.60
CA ASP A 132 1.45 6.10 -1.93
C ASP A 132 0.00 6.17 -2.41
N GLY A 133 -0.88 6.82 -1.65
CA GLY A 133 -2.29 6.96 -1.97
C GLY A 133 -2.56 8.00 -3.07
N ARG A 134 -3.66 7.82 -3.79
CA ARG A 134 -4.10 8.71 -4.87
C ARG A 134 -5.62 8.94 -4.82
N LEU A 135 -6.01 10.20 -5.06
CA LEU A 135 -7.37 10.65 -5.25
C LEU A 135 -7.56 11.17 -6.67
N VAL A 136 -8.62 10.73 -7.35
CA VAL A 136 -9.06 11.29 -8.63
C VAL A 136 -10.33 12.10 -8.39
N ALA A 137 -10.30 13.40 -8.68
CA ALA A 137 -11.43 14.30 -8.50
C ALA A 137 -12.00 14.68 -9.86
N CYS A 138 -13.30 14.43 -10.07
CA CYS A 138 -14.01 14.86 -11.26
C CYS A 138 -14.57 16.27 -11.03
N GLU A 139 -14.21 17.20 -11.90
CA GLU A 139 -14.68 18.58 -11.84
C GLU A 139 -15.21 19.01 -13.20
N LEU A 140 -16.40 19.61 -13.24
CA LEU A 140 -17.01 20.05 -14.49
C LEU A 140 -16.43 21.39 -14.95
N GLU A 141 -16.13 22.30 -14.02
CA GLU A 141 -15.67 23.68 -14.25
C GLU A 141 -14.14 23.77 -14.24
N PRO A 142 -13.46 23.99 -15.39
CA PRO A 142 -12.00 24.14 -15.42
C PRO A 142 -11.47 25.25 -14.49
N TYR A 143 -12.26 26.31 -14.31
CA TYR A 143 -11.93 27.41 -13.40
C TYR A 143 -11.79 26.95 -11.94
N LEU A 144 -12.57 25.97 -11.49
CA LEU A 144 -12.50 25.48 -10.11
C LEU A 144 -11.24 24.66 -9.86
N LYS A 145 -10.75 23.94 -10.87
CA LYS A 145 -9.42 23.33 -10.83
C LYS A 145 -8.33 24.39 -10.64
N GLU A 146 -8.36 25.46 -11.42
CA GLU A 146 -7.39 26.57 -11.30
C GLU A 146 -7.48 27.28 -9.95
N PHE A 147 -8.69 27.40 -9.40
CA PHE A 147 -8.94 28.02 -8.11
C PHE A 147 -8.31 27.23 -6.93
N ALA A 148 -8.44 25.89 -6.98
CA ALA A 148 -7.98 24.98 -5.93
C ALA A 148 -6.48 24.68 -6.00
N GLN A 149 -5.91 24.62 -7.21
CA GLN A 149 -4.53 24.19 -7.46
C GLN A 149 -3.47 24.89 -6.58
N PRO A 150 -3.50 26.22 -6.38
CA PRO A 150 -2.50 26.90 -5.55
C PRO A 150 -2.51 26.44 -4.07
N VAL A 151 -3.64 25.95 -3.58
CA VAL A 151 -3.74 25.42 -2.21
C VAL A 151 -3.27 23.97 -2.17
N PHE A 152 -3.58 23.18 -3.21
CA PHE A 152 -3.05 21.83 -3.34
C PHE A 152 -1.52 21.84 -3.43
N ASP A 153 -0.92 22.75 -4.19
CA ASP A 153 0.54 22.85 -4.34
C ASP A 153 1.27 23.16 -3.02
N LYS A 154 0.61 23.89 -2.10
CA LYS A 154 1.14 24.18 -0.76
C LYS A 154 0.96 23.03 0.22
N SER A 155 -0.03 22.18 0.00
CA SER A 155 -0.31 21.06 0.90
C SER A 155 0.64 19.91 0.64
N PRO A 156 1.22 19.29 1.69
CA PRO A 156 2.02 18.07 1.54
C PRO A 156 1.22 16.90 0.93
N HIS A 157 -0.11 17.00 0.95
CA HIS A 157 -1.03 15.98 0.45
C HIS A 157 -1.61 16.31 -0.94
N GLY A 158 -1.43 17.53 -1.46
CA GLY A 158 -1.99 17.92 -2.76
C GLY A 158 -1.45 17.12 -3.94
N LYS A 159 -0.20 16.64 -3.84
CA LYS A 159 0.42 15.72 -4.82
C LYS A 159 -0.38 14.42 -5.05
N LYS A 160 -1.25 14.05 -4.10
CA LYS A 160 -2.08 12.84 -4.17
C LYS A 160 -3.35 13.07 -5.01
N ILE A 161 -3.72 14.32 -5.28
CA ILE A 161 -4.97 14.70 -5.95
C ILE A 161 -4.71 14.88 -7.45
N VAL A 162 -5.53 14.24 -8.27
CA VAL A 162 -5.54 14.42 -9.73
C VAL A 162 -6.92 14.87 -10.16
N VAL A 163 -7.01 16.12 -10.64
CA VAL A 163 -8.27 16.72 -11.10
C VAL A 163 -8.50 16.46 -12.58
N LYS A 164 -9.58 15.76 -12.89
CA LYS A 164 -10.10 15.45 -14.24
C LYS A 164 -11.24 16.41 -14.56
N THR A 165 -11.00 17.30 -15.53
CA THR A 165 -11.98 18.31 -15.96
C THR A 165 -12.89 17.77 -17.06
N GLY A 166 -14.21 17.90 -16.91
CA GLY A 166 -15.20 17.51 -17.90
C GLY A 166 -16.39 16.75 -17.30
N SER A 167 -17.17 16.09 -18.15
CA SER A 167 -18.27 15.23 -17.71
C SER A 167 -17.76 14.13 -16.78
N ALA A 168 -18.33 14.05 -15.58
CA ALA A 168 -18.01 12.99 -14.65
C ALA A 168 -18.28 11.60 -15.26
N MET A 169 -19.40 11.42 -15.99
CA MET A 169 -19.71 10.15 -16.64
C MET A 169 -18.65 9.74 -17.67
N ASP A 170 -18.08 10.67 -18.42
CA ASP A 170 -17.04 10.34 -19.40
C ASP A 170 -15.72 10.01 -18.69
N THR A 171 -15.40 10.72 -17.61
CA THR A 171 -14.27 10.36 -16.74
C THR A 171 -14.43 8.95 -16.16
N LEU A 172 -15.63 8.57 -15.70
CA LEU A 172 -15.89 7.21 -15.21
C LEU A 172 -15.67 6.15 -16.30
N LYS A 173 -16.14 6.40 -17.52
CA LYS A 173 -15.91 5.49 -18.66
C LYS A 173 -14.44 5.35 -18.99
N GLU A 174 -13.68 6.45 -19.00
CA GLU A 174 -12.23 6.42 -19.21
C GLU A 174 -11.51 5.61 -18.13
N LEU A 175 -11.86 5.83 -16.86
CA LEU A 175 -11.27 5.11 -15.73
C LEU A 175 -11.60 3.61 -15.81
N ALA A 176 -12.85 3.26 -16.12
CA ALA A 176 -13.26 1.87 -16.27
C ALA A 176 -12.54 1.19 -17.45
N ALA A 177 -12.41 1.89 -18.59
CA ALA A 177 -11.67 1.38 -19.75
C ALA A 177 -10.17 1.21 -19.47
N ALA A 178 -9.60 2.02 -18.57
CA ALA A 178 -8.23 1.89 -18.09
C ALA A 178 -8.07 0.78 -17.02
N GLY A 179 -9.17 0.12 -16.60
CA GLY A 179 -9.15 -0.89 -15.54
C GLY A 179 -8.86 -0.33 -14.15
N GLU A 180 -9.08 0.97 -13.94
CA GLU A 180 -8.91 1.61 -12.64
C GLU A 180 -9.95 1.09 -11.64
N GLN A 181 -9.55 1.00 -10.37
CA GLN A 181 -10.45 0.61 -9.28
C GLN A 181 -10.17 1.44 -8.03
N PHE A 182 -11.22 1.64 -7.24
CA PHE A 182 -11.23 2.52 -6.08
C PHE A 182 -11.68 1.78 -4.82
N ASP A 183 -11.02 2.10 -3.71
CA ASP A 183 -11.36 1.60 -2.36
C ASP A 183 -12.52 2.41 -1.77
N MET A 184 -12.63 3.70 -2.13
CA MET A 184 -13.71 4.59 -1.72
C MET A 184 -14.13 5.49 -2.88
N VAL A 185 -15.44 5.69 -3.03
CA VAL A 185 -16.01 6.63 -4.01
C VAL A 185 -16.90 7.63 -3.29
N PHE A 186 -16.62 8.92 -3.43
CA PHE A 186 -17.44 10.01 -2.91
C PHE A 186 -18.27 10.63 -4.04
N ILE A 187 -19.57 10.83 -3.83
CA ILE A 187 -20.48 11.42 -4.82
C ILE A 187 -21.11 12.68 -4.23
N ASP A 188 -20.72 13.82 -4.78
CA ASP A 188 -21.32 15.13 -4.53
C ASP A 188 -21.39 16.00 -5.82
N ALA A 189 -22.16 15.55 -6.81
CA ALA A 189 -22.33 16.27 -8.07
C ALA A 189 -23.79 16.70 -8.32
N ASP A 190 -24.24 16.65 -9.57
CA ASP A 190 -25.62 16.93 -9.97
C ASP A 190 -26.58 15.82 -9.53
N LYS A 191 -27.53 16.20 -8.69
CA LYS A 191 -28.38 15.26 -7.94
C LYS A 191 -29.26 14.38 -8.84
N THR A 192 -29.68 14.93 -9.98
CA THR A 192 -30.48 14.22 -10.99
C THR A 192 -29.75 13.05 -11.65
N ASN A 193 -28.43 12.95 -11.52
CA ASN A 193 -27.62 11.93 -12.18
C ASN A 193 -26.98 10.93 -11.20
N TYR A 194 -27.28 11.03 -9.90
CA TYR A 194 -26.74 10.15 -8.86
C TYR A 194 -26.99 8.67 -9.14
N ILE A 195 -28.20 8.33 -9.60
CA ILE A 195 -28.57 6.95 -9.97
C ILE A 195 -27.66 6.41 -11.08
N ASN A 196 -27.32 7.24 -12.07
CA ASN A 196 -26.45 6.83 -13.18
C ASN A 196 -25.00 6.64 -12.71
N TYR A 197 -24.48 7.53 -11.87
CA TYR A 197 -23.16 7.35 -11.25
C TYR A 197 -23.09 6.06 -10.45
N TYR A 198 -24.04 5.87 -9.53
CA TYR A 198 -24.14 4.70 -8.66
C TYR A 198 -24.17 3.39 -9.46
N ASN A 199 -25.09 3.28 -10.43
CA ASN A 199 -25.20 2.07 -11.25
C ASN A 199 -23.92 1.83 -12.05
N PHE A 200 -23.39 2.86 -12.71
CA PHE A 200 -22.18 2.72 -13.51
C PHE A 200 -21.01 2.24 -12.65
N ILE A 201 -20.79 2.81 -11.46
CA ILE A 201 -19.71 2.41 -10.54
C ILE A 201 -19.82 0.94 -10.13
N LEU A 202 -21.04 0.48 -9.81
CA LEU A 202 -21.26 -0.91 -9.39
C LEU A 202 -21.08 -1.90 -10.54
N ASP A 203 -21.48 -1.52 -11.75
CA ASP A 203 -21.49 -2.39 -12.95
C ASP A 203 -20.15 -2.41 -13.70
N SER A 204 -19.35 -1.34 -13.61
CA SER A 204 -18.09 -1.19 -14.35
C SER A 204 -16.83 -1.60 -13.58
N ASN A 205 -16.98 -2.33 -12.47
CA ASN A 205 -15.88 -2.80 -11.62
C ASN A 205 -14.98 -1.66 -11.06
N LEU A 206 -15.44 -0.41 -11.10
CA LEU A 206 -14.74 0.75 -10.54
C LEU A 206 -14.65 0.69 -9.02
N LEU A 207 -15.63 0.10 -8.34
CA LEU A 207 -15.58 -0.14 -6.91
C LEU A 207 -15.02 -1.53 -6.60
N ARG A 208 -13.91 -1.58 -5.84
CA ARG A 208 -13.33 -2.83 -5.34
C ARG A 208 -14.32 -3.61 -4.49
N LEU A 209 -14.09 -4.92 -4.40
CA LEU A 209 -14.97 -5.83 -3.63
C LEU A 209 -15.18 -5.39 -2.18
N HIS A 210 -14.12 -4.93 -1.52
CA HIS A 210 -14.15 -4.41 -0.14
C HIS A 210 -14.26 -2.88 -0.06
N GLY A 211 -14.50 -2.22 -1.19
CA GLY A 211 -14.69 -0.78 -1.24
C GLY A 211 -16.11 -0.37 -0.84
N PHE A 212 -16.30 0.93 -0.63
CA PHE A 212 -17.60 1.52 -0.30
C PHE A 212 -17.81 2.85 -1.03
N LEU A 213 -19.07 3.22 -1.22
CA LEU A 213 -19.49 4.54 -1.67
C LEU A 213 -19.92 5.39 -0.48
N CYS A 214 -19.68 6.69 -0.62
CA CYS A 214 -20.09 7.74 0.29
C CYS A 214 -20.84 8.78 -0.54
N VAL A 215 -22.15 8.94 -0.31
CA VAL A 215 -22.99 9.83 -1.13
C VAL A 215 -23.55 10.93 -0.25
N ASP A 216 -23.24 12.17 -0.62
CA ASP A 216 -23.64 13.34 0.16
C ASP A 216 -25.10 13.76 -0.12
N ASN A 217 -25.63 14.65 0.71
CA ASN A 217 -26.95 15.28 0.58
C ASN A 217 -28.13 14.31 0.66
N SER A 218 -27.97 13.15 1.29
CA SER A 218 -29.03 12.13 1.34
C SER A 218 -30.28 12.54 2.14
N LEU A 219 -30.25 13.62 2.93
CA LEU A 219 -31.44 14.21 3.58
C LEU A 219 -31.93 15.50 2.88
N TYR A 220 -31.07 16.12 2.06
CA TYR A 220 -31.30 17.31 1.24
C TYR A 220 -32.29 18.33 1.80
N LYS A 221 -31.90 19.12 2.78
CA LYS A 221 -32.71 20.18 3.38
C LYS A 221 -34.06 19.68 3.89
N ALA A 222 -34.09 18.44 4.39
CA ALA A 222 -35.30 17.67 4.73
C ALA A 222 -36.25 17.35 3.56
N LYS A 223 -35.98 17.86 2.35
CA LYS A 223 -36.88 17.78 1.20
C LYS A 223 -37.12 16.35 0.75
N VAL A 224 -36.20 15.42 1.01
CA VAL A 224 -36.37 14.01 0.60
C VAL A 224 -37.52 13.32 1.34
N TYR A 225 -37.96 13.81 2.50
CA TYR A 225 -39.08 13.22 3.26
C TYR A 225 -40.24 14.18 3.53
N LEU A 226 -40.14 15.47 3.16
CA LEU A 226 -41.26 16.42 3.20
C LEU A 226 -42.26 16.15 2.07
N LYS A 227 -43.55 16.04 2.43
CA LYS A 227 -44.62 15.67 1.48
C LYS A 227 -44.91 16.73 0.41
N ASP A 228 -44.61 17.99 0.71
CA ASP A 228 -44.94 19.19 -0.06
C ASP A 228 -43.75 19.71 -0.88
N THR A 229 -42.65 18.96 -1.00
CA THR A 229 -41.53 19.38 -1.82
C THR A 229 -41.88 19.38 -3.32
N ALA A 230 -41.55 20.46 -4.01
CA ALA A 230 -41.59 20.58 -5.47
C ALA A 230 -40.18 20.82 -6.07
N ASP A 231 -39.14 20.62 -5.25
CA ASP A 231 -37.75 20.83 -5.64
C ASP A 231 -37.20 19.62 -6.39
N ASP A 232 -36.74 19.83 -7.62
CA ASP A 232 -36.27 18.75 -8.52
C ASP A 232 -35.11 17.95 -7.92
N ASN A 233 -34.17 18.60 -7.23
CA ASN A 233 -33.05 17.91 -6.57
C ASN A 233 -33.54 17.08 -5.38
N GLY A 234 -34.47 17.61 -4.59
CA GLY A 234 -35.09 16.89 -3.48
C GLY A 234 -35.90 15.67 -3.94
N LEU A 235 -36.59 15.77 -5.08
CA LEU A 235 -37.29 14.65 -5.70
C LEU A 235 -36.31 13.60 -6.25
N ALA A 236 -35.25 14.03 -6.94
CA ALA A 236 -34.21 13.13 -7.46
C ALA A 236 -33.48 12.37 -6.33
N LEU A 237 -33.16 13.04 -5.21
CA LEU A 237 -32.50 12.39 -4.07
C LEU A 237 -33.43 11.46 -3.31
N ARG A 238 -34.73 11.78 -3.23
CA ARG A 238 -35.74 10.85 -2.71
C ARG A 238 -35.76 9.57 -3.54
N GLU A 239 -35.79 9.69 -4.86
CA GLU A 239 -35.76 8.55 -5.77
C GLU A 239 -34.45 7.76 -5.61
N PHE A 240 -33.30 8.44 -5.60
CA PHE A 240 -32.00 7.81 -5.38
C PHE A 240 -31.96 7.01 -4.07
N ASN A 241 -32.38 7.61 -2.95
CA ASN A 241 -32.40 6.92 -1.66
C ASN A 241 -33.25 5.65 -1.70
N GLN A 242 -34.41 5.70 -2.38
CA GLN A 242 -35.29 4.56 -2.55
C GLN A 242 -34.63 3.47 -3.42
N VAL A 243 -34.01 3.85 -4.54
CA VAL A 243 -33.28 2.94 -5.44
C VAL A 243 -32.19 2.18 -4.68
N VAL A 244 -31.37 2.87 -3.88
CA VAL A 244 -30.30 2.21 -3.12
C VAL A 244 -30.88 1.33 -2.00
N ALA A 245 -32.01 1.71 -1.39
CA ALA A 245 -32.64 0.94 -0.32
C ALA A 245 -33.22 -0.39 -0.83
N ASP A 246 -33.73 -0.39 -2.06
CA ASP A 246 -34.33 -1.56 -2.71
C ASP A 246 -33.31 -2.41 -3.48
N ASP A 247 -32.04 -1.97 -3.62
CA ASP A 247 -31.02 -2.67 -4.38
C ASP A 247 -30.39 -3.84 -3.59
N PRO A 248 -30.63 -5.11 -3.97
CA PRO A 248 -30.09 -6.27 -3.25
C PRO A 248 -28.58 -6.45 -3.40
N ARG A 249 -27.91 -5.71 -4.30
CA ARG A 249 -26.46 -5.78 -4.52
C ARG A 249 -25.68 -5.09 -3.40
N VAL A 250 -26.33 -4.27 -2.59
CA VAL A 250 -25.68 -3.44 -1.57
C VAL A 250 -26.36 -3.56 -0.22
N GLU A 251 -25.65 -3.08 0.79
CA GLU A 251 -26.24 -2.68 2.06
C GLU A 251 -25.80 -1.24 2.36
N GLN A 252 -26.68 -0.49 3.01
CA GLN A 252 -26.43 0.94 3.27
C GLN A 252 -26.90 1.40 4.64
N VAL A 253 -26.34 2.52 5.09
CA VAL A 253 -26.84 3.31 6.20
C VAL A 253 -26.79 4.79 5.83
N ILE A 254 -27.84 5.55 6.18
CA ILE A 254 -27.85 7.01 6.07
C ILE A 254 -27.54 7.60 7.45
N VAL A 255 -26.47 8.40 7.53
CA VAL A 255 -26.03 9.07 8.76
C VAL A 255 -26.51 10.53 8.71
N PRO A 256 -27.17 11.06 9.76
CA PRO A 256 -27.66 12.45 9.80
C PRO A 256 -26.51 13.43 10.12
N LEU A 257 -25.44 13.37 9.34
CA LEU A 257 -24.34 14.32 9.37
C LEU A 257 -24.66 15.46 8.40
N ARG A 258 -24.81 16.68 8.92
CA ARG A 258 -25.22 17.87 8.14
C ARG A 258 -26.47 17.60 7.31
N ASP A 259 -26.35 17.55 5.98
CA ASP A 259 -27.45 17.28 5.06
C ASP A 259 -27.59 15.81 4.64
N GLY A 260 -26.95 14.91 5.39
CA GLY A 260 -27.09 13.47 5.30
C GLY A 260 -26.01 12.81 4.46
N LEU A 261 -25.35 11.78 5.02
CA LEU A 261 -24.31 11.00 4.33
C LEU A 261 -24.73 9.54 4.21
N SER A 262 -24.87 9.03 2.99
CA SER A 262 -25.12 7.60 2.75
C SER A 262 -23.79 6.84 2.66
N LEU A 263 -23.63 5.80 3.47
CA LEU A 263 -22.52 4.86 3.39
C LEU A 263 -23.04 3.55 2.79
N ILE A 264 -22.51 3.17 1.64
CA ILE A 264 -23.03 2.05 0.83
C ILE A 264 -21.88 1.10 0.52
N ARG A 265 -22.04 -0.20 0.77
CA ARG A 265 -21.07 -1.21 0.35
C ARG A 265 -21.75 -2.36 -0.37
N ARG A 266 -20.99 -3.13 -1.15
CA ARG A 266 -21.51 -4.36 -1.75
C ARG A 266 -21.98 -5.32 -0.64
N ALA A 267 -23.18 -5.86 -0.80
CA ALA A 267 -23.64 -6.99 -0.03
C ALA A 267 -22.83 -8.24 -0.42
N SER A 268 -22.77 -9.24 0.46
CA SER A 268 -22.03 -10.48 0.19
C SER A 268 -22.48 -11.09 -1.15
N PRO A 269 -21.55 -11.41 -2.08
CA PRO A 269 -21.92 -11.85 -3.43
C PRO A 269 -22.54 -13.26 -3.44
N GLY A 270 -23.82 -13.42 -3.14
CA GLY A 270 -24.60 -14.65 -3.39
C GLY A 270 -23.85 -16.00 -3.17
N LYS A 271 -23.98 -16.93 -4.12
CA LYS A 271 -23.39 -18.29 -4.08
C LYS A 271 -21.90 -18.31 -4.42
N ILE A 272 -21.06 -17.68 -3.62
CA ILE A 272 -19.61 -17.91 -3.67
C ILE A 272 -19.18 -18.89 -2.55
N THR A 273 -18.14 -19.67 -2.81
CA THR A 273 -17.43 -20.37 -1.73
C THR A 273 -16.61 -19.32 -0.98
N ASP A 274 -17.14 -18.89 0.15
CA ASP A 274 -16.57 -17.81 0.94
C ASP A 274 -15.51 -18.34 1.92
N ASP A 275 -14.35 -18.69 1.38
CA ASP A 275 -13.24 -19.31 2.11
C ASP A 275 -11.94 -18.47 2.04
N GLU A 276 -10.84 -18.99 2.59
CA GLU A 276 -9.52 -18.33 2.52
C GLU A 276 -8.94 -18.25 1.10
N VAL A 277 -9.43 -19.03 0.15
CA VAL A 277 -9.01 -18.91 -1.25
C VAL A 277 -9.63 -17.65 -1.84
N PHE A 278 -10.92 -17.42 -1.57
CA PHE A 278 -11.61 -16.22 -2.02
C PHE A 278 -11.17 -14.96 -1.27
N ARG A 279 -11.12 -15.02 0.07
CA ARG A 279 -10.80 -13.89 0.94
C ARG A 279 -9.30 -13.62 1.11
N GLY A 280 -8.46 -14.58 0.73
CA GLY A 280 -7.05 -14.63 1.11
C GLY A 280 -6.83 -15.29 2.47
N VAL A 281 -5.67 -15.94 2.64
CA VAL A 281 -5.30 -16.64 3.89
C VAL A 281 -5.18 -15.63 5.02
N ARG A 282 -5.92 -15.84 6.12
CA ARG A 282 -6.08 -14.86 7.20
C ARG A 282 -6.53 -13.45 6.72
N GLY A 283 -7.26 -13.37 5.61
CA GLY A 283 -7.70 -12.12 4.99
C GLY A 283 -6.60 -11.34 4.27
N CYS A 284 -5.45 -11.96 4.00
CA CYS A 284 -4.34 -11.34 3.26
C CYS A 284 -4.28 -11.85 1.83
N SER A 285 -4.17 -10.95 0.85
CA SER A 285 -3.96 -11.31 -0.55
C SER A 285 -2.61 -12.02 -0.75
N ILE A 286 -2.41 -12.67 -1.90
CA ILE A 286 -1.14 -13.34 -2.21
C ILE A 286 0.06 -12.38 -2.15
N LEU A 287 -0.10 -11.14 -2.63
CA LEU A 287 0.98 -10.15 -2.62
C LEU A 287 1.24 -9.63 -1.19
N ASP A 288 0.20 -9.44 -0.38
CA ASP A 288 0.38 -9.05 1.02
C ASP A 288 1.11 -10.13 1.82
N ARG A 289 0.87 -11.40 1.51
CA ARG A 289 1.58 -12.54 2.12
C ARG A 289 3.07 -12.60 1.73
N MET A 290 3.49 -11.90 0.68
CA MET A 290 4.89 -11.75 0.29
C MET A 290 5.58 -10.56 0.98
N ARG A 291 4.84 -9.70 1.70
CA ARG A 291 5.43 -8.60 2.47
C ARG A 291 6.19 -9.13 3.68
N LEU A 292 7.27 -8.43 4.03
CA LEU A 292 8.21 -8.74 5.09
C LEU A 292 8.23 -7.64 6.16
N ASP A 293 7.15 -6.86 6.27
CA ASP A 293 7.05 -5.76 7.24
C ASP A 293 7.35 -6.25 8.66
N GLY A 294 8.19 -5.51 9.38
CA GLY A 294 8.59 -5.83 10.74
C GLY A 294 9.58 -7.00 10.85
N LYS A 295 9.92 -7.69 9.76
CA LYS A 295 10.94 -8.74 9.76
C LYS A 295 12.35 -8.14 9.74
N VAL A 296 13.29 -8.93 10.26
CA VAL A 296 14.71 -8.60 10.33
C VAL A 296 15.47 -9.62 9.50
N ALA A 297 16.21 -9.15 8.50
CA ALA A 297 17.00 -9.96 7.60
C ALA A 297 18.49 -9.61 7.73
N TYR A 298 19.36 -10.60 7.52
CA TYR A 298 20.74 -10.35 7.12
C TYR A 298 21.06 -11.04 5.80
N VAL A 299 22.00 -10.47 5.06
CA VAL A 299 22.52 -11.06 3.83
C VAL A 299 24.05 -11.03 3.88
N THR A 300 24.70 -12.18 3.74
CA THR A 300 26.17 -12.27 3.65
C THR A 300 26.67 -12.12 2.22
N GLY A 301 27.83 -11.49 2.02
CA GLY A 301 28.34 -11.15 0.69
C GLY A 301 27.42 -10.15 -0.02
N ALA A 302 26.82 -9.24 0.74
CA ALA A 302 25.79 -8.32 0.27
C ALA A 302 26.33 -7.02 -0.34
N GLY A 303 27.64 -6.81 -0.32
CA GLY A 303 28.28 -5.62 -0.89
C GLY A 303 28.23 -5.59 -2.43
N GLN A 304 27.90 -6.69 -3.09
CA GLN A 304 27.87 -6.77 -4.55
C GLN A 304 26.99 -7.91 -5.09
N GLY A 305 26.79 -7.92 -6.42
CA GLY A 305 26.22 -9.05 -7.15
C GLY A 305 24.87 -9.54 -6.61
N ILE A 306 24.74 -10.86 -6.46
CA ILE A 306 23.52 -11.52 -5.97
C ILE A 306 23.15 -11.05 -4.56
N GLY A 307 24.12 -10.93 -3.66
CA GLY A 307 23.85 -10.53 -2.28
C GLY A 307 23.30 -9.11 -2.18
N ARG A 308 23.83 -8.18 -2.98
CA ARG A 308 23.27 -6.83 -3.11
C ARG A 308 21.82 -6.88 -3.61
N ALA A 309 21.54 -7.68 -4.64
CA ALA A 309 20.18 -7.82 -5.17
C ALA A 309 19.20 -8.41 -4.15
N PHE A 310 19.63 -9.39 -3.35
CA PHE A 310 18.84 -9.95 -2.25
C PHE A 310 18.57 -8.91 -1.16
N ALA A 311 19.58 -8.14 -0.76
CA ALA A 311 19.41 -7.07 0.24
C ALA A 311 18.38 -6.04 -0.21
N HIS A 312 18.42 -5.60 -1.47
CA HIS A 312 17.42 -4.71 -2.06
C HIS A 312 16.03 -5.34 -2.10
N ALA A 313 15.89 -6.58 -2.57
CA ALA A 313 14.60 -7.25 -2.68
C ALA A 313 13.91 -7.45 -1.32
N LEU A 314 14.66 -7.88 -0.30
CA LEU A 314 14.13 -8.06 1.05
C LEU A 314 13.70 -6.74 1.68
N GLY A 315 14.49 -5.68 1.46
CA GLY A 315 14.18 -4.34 1.94
C GLY A 315 12.95 -3.73 1.27
N GLU A 316 12.83 -3.85 -0.06
CA GLU A 316 11.66 -3.40 -0.84
C GLU A 316 10.39 -4.16 -0.45
N ALA A 317 10.51 -5.42 -0.02
CA ALA A 317 9.40 -6.19 0.54
C ALA A 317 9.04 -5.80 1.98
N GLY A 318 9.82 -4.94 2.66
CA GLY A 318 9.50 -4.37 3.98
C GLY A 318 10.40 -4.79 5.14
N ALA A 319 11.43 -5.63 4.90
CA ALA A 319 12.33 -6.07 5.96
C ALA A 319 13.34 -4.98 6.36
N LYS A 320 13.79 -5.01 7.62
CA LYS A 320 15.03 -4.35 8.05
C LYS A 320 16.21 -5.22 7.62
N VAL A 321 17.25 -4.65 7.00
CA VAL A 321 18.31 -5.44 6.35
C VAL A 321 19.70 -5.13 6.91
N ALA A 322 20.35 -6.13 7.49
CA ALA A 322 21.78 -6.11 7.79
C ALA A 322 22.56 -6.55 6.55
N VAL A 323 23.31 -5.61 5.97
CA VAL A 323 24.20 -5.82 4.84
C VAL A 323 25.55 -6.27 5.39
N VAL A 324 25.87 -7.56 5.20
CA VAL A 324 27.10 -8.16 5.72
C VAL A 324 28.05 -8.46 4.57
N ASP A 325 29.29 -7.99 4.68
CA ASP A 325 30.35 -8.30 3.73
C ASP A 325 31.72 -8.37 4.41
N LEU A 326 32.71 -8.98 3.76
CA LEU A 326 34.10 -8.92 4.21
C LEU A 326 34.67 -7.51 4.00
N ASP A 327 34.20 -6.83 2.96
CA ASP A 327 34.53 -5.45 2.62
C ASP A 327 33.52 -4.48 3.28
N GLN A 328 33.99 -3.79 4.32
CA GLN A 328 33.17 -2.84 5.09
C GLN A 328 32.66 -1.67 4.22
N GLU A 329 33.46 -1.19 3.26
CA GLU A 329 33.09 -0.04 2.43
C GLU A 329 31.95 -0.41 1.47
N ARG A 330 32.04 -1.59 0.84
CA ARG A 330 30.95 -2.10 -0.01
C ARG A 330 29.66 -2.33 0.78
N ALA A 331 29.77 -2.88 1.98
CA ALA A 331 28.61 -3.06 2.85
C ALA A 331 27.96 -1.71 3.21
N GLN A 332 28.76 -0.68 3.50
CA GLN A 332 28.28 0.67 3.78
C GLN A 332 27.59 1.32 2.58
N GLN A 333 28.17 1.18 1.38
CA GLN A 333 27.57 1.71 0.15
C GLN A 333 26.18 1.12 -0.08
N VAL A 334 26.02 -0.22 0.00
CA VAL A 334 24.71 -0.85 -0.20
C VAL A 334 23.73 -0.50 0.92
N ALA A 335 24.19 -0.41 2.17
CA ALA A 335 23.32 0.04 3.26
C ALA A 335 22.79 1.48 3.03
N GLU A 336 23.63 2.37 2.50
CA GLU A 336 23.24 3.73 2.13
C GLU A 336 22.25 3.75 0.98
N GLU A 337 22.43 2.92 -0.06
CA GLU A 337 21.45 2.78 -1.14
C GLU A 337 20.06 2.38 -0.61
N LEU A 338 20.01 1.42 0.32
CA LEU A 338 18.77 1.01 0.97
C LEU A 338 18.15 2.16 1.77
N ARG A 339 18.97 2.92 2.50
CA ARG A 339 18.52 4.07 3.29
C ARG A 339 17.94 5.18 2.42
N LEU A 340 18.53 5.45 1.25
CA LEU A 340 18.00 6.39 0.26
C LEU A 340 16.61 6.00 -0.26
N LYS A 341 16.30 4.69 -0.27
CA LYS A 341 14.97 4.14 -0.58
C LYS A 341 14.01 4.14 0.62
N GLY A 342 14.41 4.67 1.77
CA GLY A 342 13.62 4.65 3.01
C GLY A 342 13.63 3.30 3.75
N ILE A 343 14.49 2.36 3.34
CA ILE A 343 14.61 1.05 3.96
C ILE A 343 15.54 1.15 5.18
N THR A 344 15.12 0.56 6.29
CA THR A 344 15.97 0.48 7.50
C THR A 344 17.09 -0.54 7.28
N SER A 345 18.34 -0.09 7.30
CA SER A 345 19.51 -0.94 7.03
C SER A 345 20.65 -0.71 8.04
N THR A 346 21.60 -1.65 8.09
CA THR A 346 22.88 -1.47 8.78
C THR A 346 23.97 -2.25 8.05
N ALA A 347 25.18 -1.71 8.00
CA ALA A 347 26.35 -2.40 7.45
C ALA A 347 27.15 -3.10 8.55
N LEU A 348 27.62 -4.32 8.30
CA LEU A 348 28.47 -5.09 9.22
C LEU A 348 29.62 -5.76 8.44
N LYS A 349 30.84 -5.67 8.99
CA LYS A 349 31.98 -6.46 8.52
C LYS A 349 32.01 -7.82 9.21
N ALA A 350 32.11 -8.90 8.45
CA ALA A 350 32.37 -10.23 8.99
C ALA A 350 33.04 -11.12 7.94
N ASP A 351 34.08 -11.86 8.34
CA ASP A 351 34.49 -13.05 7.59
C ASP A 351 33.69 -14.26 8.08
N ILE A 352 32.87 -14.84 7.20
CA ILE A 352 32.03 -15.98 7.56
C ILE A 352 32.84 -17.27 7.79
N SER A 353 34.12 -17.33 7.39
CA SER A 353 34.98 -18.45 7.78
C SER A 353 35.37 -18.42 9.26
N GLU A 354 35.23 -17.27 9.93
CA GLU A 354 35.64 -17.08 11.32
C GLU A 354 34.44 -17.19 12.27
N PRO A 355 34.41 -18.18 13.20
CA PRO A 355 33.28 -18.37 14.11
C PRO A 355 32.96 -17.14 14.97
N ASP A 356 33.99 -16.43 15.43
CA ASP A 356 33.83 -15.24 16.28
C ASP A 356 33.23 -14.07 15.50
N ASP A 357 33.57 -13.91 14.22
CA ASP A 357 32.98 -12.90 13.34
C ASP A 357 31.50 -13.18 13.12
N VAL A 358 31.13 -14.43 12.84
CA VAL A 358 29.74 -14.85 12.68
C VAL A 358 28.93 -14.61 13.95
N GLN A 359 29.49 -14.94 15.12
CA GLN A 359 28.81 -14.71 16.39
C GLN A 359 28.61 -13.21 16.66
N ARG A 360 29.65 -12.38 16.48
CA ARG A 360 29.55 -10.92 16.62
C ARG A 360 28.54 -10.30 15.65
N MET A 361 28.49 -10.79 14.42
CA MET A 361 27.51 -10.37 13.42
C MET A 361 26.07 -10.61 13.93
N ILE A 362 25.75 -11.83 14.35
CA ILE A 362 24.40 -12.18 14.84
C ILE A 362 24.06 -11.40 16.12
N ASP A 363 24.99 -11.30 17.07
CA ASP A 363 24.78 -10.57 18.31
C ASP A 363 24.55 -9.08 18.07
N GLY A 364 25.28 -8.49 17.12
CA GLY A 364 25.07 -7.10 16.70
C GLY A 364 23.68 -6.86 16.11
N ILE A 365 23.18 -7.80 15.29
CA ILE A 365 21.83 -7.71 14.71
C ILE A 365 20.77 -7.85 15.81
N VAL A 366 20.88 -8.85 16.68
CA VAL A 366 19.94 -9.10 17.78
C VAL A 366 19.94 -7.93 18.76
N SER A 367 21.11 -7.40 19.13
CA SER A 367 21.22 -6.23 20.01
C SER A 367 20.56 -4.98 19.41
N LYS A 368 20.61 -4.81 18.07
CA LYS A 368 20.08 -3.63 17.41
C LYS A 368 18.57 -3.72 17.15
N TRP A 369 18.06 -4.90 16.79
CA TRP A 369 16.69 -5.06 16.30
C TRP A 369 15.85 -6.11 17.05
N GLY A 370 16.40 -6.72 18.10
CA GLY A 370 15.70 -7.63 19.01
C GLY A 370 15.59 -9.08 18.53
N GLY A 371 16.00 -9.39 17.30
CA GLY A 371 15.92 -10.74 16.76
C GLY A 371 16.37 -10.84 15.31
N VAL A 372 16.36 -12.07 14.77
CA VAL A 372 16.65 -12.37 13.35
C VAL A 372 15.56 -13.27 12.81
N HIS A 373 14.89 -12.84 11.74
CA HIS A 373 13.76 -13.56 11.14
C HIS A 373 14.14 -14.26 9.83
N ILE A 374 15.06 -13.65 9.08
CA ILE A 374 15.48 -14.08 7.75
C ILE A 374 17.02 -14.09 7.70
N ALA A 375 17.59 -15.18 7.22
CA ALA A 375 19.04 -15.37 7.09
C ALA A 375 19.36 -15.75 5.64
N CYS A 376 20.02 -14.87 4.89
CA CYS A 376 20.48 -15.16 3.54
C CYS A 376 21.99 -15.41 3.53
N ASN A 377 22.39 -16.67 3.50
CA ASN A 377 23.79 -17.09 3.48
C ASN A 377 24.26 -17.15 2.03
N ASN A 378 24.69 -16.01 1.50
CA ASN A 378 25.02 -15.83 0.09
C ASN A 378 26.53 -15.74 -0.19
N ALA A 379 27.34 -15.32 0.79
CA ALA A 379 28.79 -15.22 0.61
C ALA A 379 29.41 -16.53 0.12
N GLY A 380 30.34 -16.42 -0.82
CA GLY A 380 31.04 -17.55 -1.40
C GLY A 380 32.19 -17.10 -2.30
N VAL A 381 33.13 -18.00 -2.52
CA VAL A 381 34.28 -17.82 -3.39
C VAL A 381 34.31 -18.93 -4.44
N ASN A 382 34.88 -18.62 -5.60
CA ASN A 382 35.18 -19.61 -6.61
C ASN A 382 36.66 -19.49 -7.00
N MET A 383 37.39 -20.59 -6.87
CA MET A 383 38.76 -20.75 -7.30
C MET A 383 38.79 -21.94 -8.27
N ASN A 384 39.47 -21.76 -9.40
CA ASN A 384 39.41 -22.68 -10.53
C ASN A 384 40.80 -23.23 -10.81
N SER A 385 40.95 -24.53 -10.62
CA SER A 385 42.13 -25.30 -10.99
C SER A 385 41.70 -26.65 -11.59
N ALA A 386 42.60 -27.26 -12.37
CA ALA A 386 42.41 -28.65 -12.76
C ALA A 386 42.44 -29.54 -11.52
N SER A 387 41.65 -30.62 -11.50
CA SER A 387 41.47 -31.43 -10.29
C SER A 387 42.78 -32.04 -9.79
N GLU A 388 43.66 -32.40 -10.72
CA GLU A 388 45.01 -32.89 -10.47
C GLU A 388 45.99 -31.83 -9.92
N ASP A 389 45.66 -30.54 -10.10
CA ASP A 389 46.48 -29.40 -9.70
C ASP A 389 45.83 -28.59 -8.55
N THR A 390 44.65 -28.97 -8.08
CA THR A 390 43.95 -28.29 -6.97
C THR A 390 44.78 -28.42 -5.70
N SER A 391 45.35 -27.31 -5.23
CA SER A 391 46.11 -27.28 -3.98
C SER A 391 45.20 -27.47 -2.76
N LEU A 392 45.79 -27.92 -1.66
CA LEU A 392 45.07 -28.00 -0.38
C LEU A 392 44.64 -26.61 0.10
N GLU A 393 45.45 -25.57 -0.08
CA GLU A 393 45.05 -24.20 0.23
C GLU A 393 43.81 -23.75 -0.55
N GLU A 394 43.71 -24.04 -1.86
CA GLU A 394 42.54 -23.72 -2.66
C GLU A 394 41.30 -24.48 -2.17
N TRP A 395 41.47 -25.78 -1.92
CA TRP A 395 40.42 -26.65 -1.40
C TRP A 395 39.89 -26.14 -0.06
N ASP A 396 40.79 -25.95 0.90
CA ASP A 396 40.47 -25.54 2.27
C ASP A 396 39.86 -24.14 2.30
N ARG A 397 40.38 -23.18 1.50
CA ARG A 397 39.78 -21.85 1.41
C ARG A 397 38.36 -21.91 0.86
N THR A 398 38.14 -22.67 -0.20
CA THR A 398 36.81 -22.83 -0.82
C THR A 398 35.82 -23.47 0.14
N PHE A 399 36.20 -24.56 0.82
CA PHE A 399 35.34 -25.22 1.80
C PHE A 399 35.09 -24.38 3.05
N SER A 400 36.11 -23.66 3.52
CA SER A 400 36.03 -22.82 4.72
C SER A 400 34.99 -21.71 4.55
N VAL A 401 34.93 -21.08 3.38
CA VAL A 401 33.91 -20.06 3.09
C VAL A 401 32.58 -20.69 2.67
N ASN A 402 32.57 -21.51 1.61
CA ASN A 402 31.33 -21.90 0.93
C ASN A 402 30.49 -22.88 1.76
N LEU A 403 31.11 -23.79 2.51
CA LEU A 403 30.41 -24.82 3.27
C LEU A 403 30.47 -24.58 4.77
N ARG A 404 31.68 -24.48 5.34
CA ARG A 404 31.84 -24.29 6.79
C ARG A 404 31.27 -22.94 7.22
N GLY A 405 31.57 -21.86 6.50
CA GLY A 405 31.01 -20.54 6.81
C GLY A 405 29.49 -20.49 6.71
N THR A 406 28.91 -21.09 5.66
CA THR A 406 27.45 -21.26 5.54
C THR A 406 26.86 -22.01 6.73
N PHE A 407 27.50 -23.10 7.18
CA PHE A 407 27.09 -23.84 8.37
C PHE A 407 27.16 -23.00 9.65
N LEU A 408 28.25 -22.24 9.85
CA LEU A 408 28.40 -21.35 11.01
C LEU A 408 27.29 -20.31 11.06
N CYS A 409 26.98 -19.67 9.93
CA CYS A 409 25.87 -18.72 9.85
C CYS A 409 24.52 -19.39 10.13
N CYS A 410 24.25 -20.56 9.53
CA CYS A 410 23.03 -21.33 9.80
C CYS A 410 22.90 -21.67 11.29
N GLN A 411 23.98 -22.12 11.93
CA GLN A 411 23.96 -22.50 13.34
C GLN A 411 23.70 -21.29 14.25
N ALA A 412 24.40 -20.18 14.01
CA ALA A 412 24.25 -18.97 14.83
C ALA A 412 22.86 -18.34 14.67
N ALA A 413 22.37 -18.19 13.44
CA ALA A 413 21.01 -17.72 13.17
C ALA A 413 19.95 -18.69 13.71
N GLY A 414 20.14 -20.00 13.48
CA GLY A 414 19.25 -21.06 13.96
C GLY A 414 19.07 -21.05 15.47
N ARG A 415 20.13 -20.84 16.25
CA ARG A 415 20.04 -20.71 17.72
C ARG A 415 19.11 -19.57 18.17
N VAL A 416 19.07 -18.47 17.42
CA VAL A 416 18.15 -17.34 17.67
C VAL A 416 16.74 -17.72 17.22
N MET A 417 16.59 -18.16 15.97
CA MET A 417 15.30 -18.48 15.34
C MET A 417 14.54 -19.60 16.06
N LEU A 418 15.22 -20.65 16.50
CA LEU A 418 14.62 -21.77 17.23
C LEU A 418 14.05 -21.33 18.59
N LYS A 419 14.70 -20.37 19.28
CA LYS A 419 14.16 -19.78 20.51
C LYS A 419 12.95 -18.89 20.25
N GLN A 420 12.93 -18.21 19.10
CA GLN A 420 11.80 -17.38 18.67
C GLN A 420 10.60 -18.21 18.18
N GLY A 421 10.79 -19.49 17.84
CA GLY A 421 9.76 -20.32 17.20
C GLY A 421 9.45 -19.93 15.75
N TYR A 422 10.30 -19.11 15.13
CA TYR A 422 10.15 -18.66 13.75
C TYR A 422 11.51 -18.36 13.12
N GLY A 423 11.72 -18.84 11.90
CA GLY A 423 12.86 -18.45 11.07
C GLY A 423 12.78 -18.91 9.62
N LYS A 424 13.43 -18.15 8.74
CA LYS A 424 13.63 -18.49 7.33
C LYS A 424 15.12 -18.39 7.01
N ILE A 425 15.73 -19.50 6.63
CA ILE A 425 17.12 -19.54 6.19
C ILE A 425 17.14 -19.86 4.69
N ILE A 426 17.80 -19.01 3.92
CA ILE A 426 17.99 -19.14 2.47
C ILE A 426 19.49 -19.22 2.20
N ASN A 427 19.96 -20.39 1.80
CA ASN A 427 21.36 -20.58 1.41
C ASN A 427 21.53 -20.38 -0.11
N THR A 428 22.63 -19.77 -0.54
CA THR A 428 22.98 -19.71 -1.96
C THR A 428 23.87 -20.89 -2.32
N ALA A 429 23.29 -21.87 -3.00
CA ALA A 429 24.00 -23.00 -3.61
C ALA A 429 24.45 -22.63 -5.03
N SER A 430 24.30 -23.53 -6.00
CA SER A 430 24.64 -23.32 -7.41
C SER A 430 24.08 -24.47 -8.25
N MET A 431 23.76 -24.22 -9.52
CA MET A 431 23.60 -25.25 -10.55
C MET A 431 24.74 -26.28 -10.56
N ALA A 432 25.95 -25.86 -10.18
CA ALA A 432 27.12 -26.73 -10.02
C ALA A 432 26.96 -27.83 -8.93
N SER A 433 25.89 -27.79 -8.14
CA SER A 433 25.50 -28.88 -7.23
C SER A 433 24.74 -30.01 -7.93
N LEU A 434 24.23 -29.77 -9.14
CA LEU A 434 23.40 -30.70 -9.91
C LEU A 434 24.16 -31.27 -11.10
N ILE A 435 24.91 -30.41 -11.79
CA ILE A 435 25.72 -30.77 -12.94
C ILE A 435 27.17 -30.36 -12.71
N VAL A 436 28.07 -30.87 -13.54
CA VAL A 436 29.42 -30.34 -13.66
C VAL A 436 29.39 -29.32 -14.79
N PRO A 437 29.44 -28.00 -14.52
CA PRO A 437 29.52 -27.05 -15.61
C PRO A 437 30.81 -27.32 -16.40
N HIS A 438 30.82 -27.02 -17.69
CA HIS A 438 31.94 -27.26 -18.59
C HIS A 438 32.17 -26.00 -19.44
N PRO A 439 33.41 -25.65 -19.85
CA PRO A 439 34.69 -26.36 -19.70
C PRO A 439 35.51 -26.02 -18.45
N GLN A 440 34.99 -25.19 -17.55
CA GLN A 440 35.70 -24.77 -16.35
C GLN A 440 36.01 -25.98 -15.43
N LYS A 441 37.22 -26.01 -14.87
CA LYS A 441 37.60 -27.01 -13.87
C LYS A 441 37.53 -26.35 -12.49
N GLN A 442 36.70 -26.89 -11.59
CA GLN A 442 36.37 -26.25 -10.30
C GLN A 442 35.87 -27.27 -9.25
N LEU A 443 36.62 -28.35 -9.04
CA LEU A 443 36.23 -29.48 -8.19
C LEU A 443 35.80 -29.04 -6.77
N SER A 444 36.63 -28.19 -6.13
CA SER A 444 36.39 -27.67 -4.77
C SER A 444 35.07 -26.89 -4.69
N TYR A 445 34.79 -26.02 -5.67
CA TYR A 445 33.56 -25.25 -5.75
C TYR A 445 32.32 -26.13 -5.91
N ASN A 446 32.31 -27.01 -6.92
CA ASN A 446 31.17 -27.91 -7.19
C ASN A 446 30.84 -28.75 -5.94
N THR A 447 31.86 -29.35 -5.34
CA THR A 447 31.70 -30.19 -4.14
C THR A 447 31.18 -29.39 -2.95
N SER A 448 31.73 -28.19 -2.72
CA SER A 448 31.27 -27.32 -1.62
C SER A 448 29.79 -26.92 -1.79
N LYS A 449 29.35 -26.62 -3.01
CA LYS A 449 27.95 -26.21 -3.30
C LYS A 449 26.98 -27.38 -3.26
N ALA A 450 27.39 -28.59 -3.65
CA ALA A 450 26.63 -29.81 -3.37
C ALA A 450 26.46 -30.04 -1.86
N GLY A 451 27.52 -29.79 -1.07
CA GLY A 451 27.47 -29.82 0.39
C GLY A 451 26.44 -28.84 0.97
N VAL A 452 26.31 -27.63 0.41
CA VAL A 452 25.31 -26.64 0.84
C VAL A 452 23.88 -27.12 0.60
N VAL A 453 23.61 -27.82 -0.52
CA VAL A 453 22.29 -28.43 -0.75
C VAL A 453 21.99 -29.48 0.31
N LYS A 454 22.95 -30.36 0.61
CA LYS A 454 22.75 -31.39 1.64
C LYS A 454 22.57 -30.81 3.04
N LEU A 455 23.38 -29.81 3.39
CA LEU A 455 23.24 -29.02 4.62
C LEU A 455 21.84 -28.44 4.75
N THR A 456 21.32 -27.84 3.67
CA THR A 456 19.98 -27.25 3.61
C THR A 456 18.88 -28.27 3.88
N GLN A 457 18.95 -29.43 3.22
CA GLN A 457 18.00 -30.54 3.41
C GLN A 457 17.98 -31.05 4.85
N THR A 458 19.17 -31.27 5.43
CA THR A 458 19.32 -31.77 6.81
C THR A 458 18.74 -30.77 7.80
N LEU A 459 19.20 -29.51 7.78
CA LEU A 459 18.72 -28.49 8.71
C LEU A 459 17.22 -28.20 8.54
N GLY A 460 16.74 -28.17 7.29
CA GLY A 460 15.33 -27.95 7.00
C GLY A 460 14.42 -29.05 7.57
N THR A 461 14.90 -30.29 7.61
CA THR A 461 14.17 -31.43 8.19
C THR A 461 14.26 -31.41 9.72
N GLU A 462 15.42 -31.09 10.28
CA GLU A 462 15.63 -31.09 11.73
C GLU A 462 14.89 -29.95 12.45
N TRP A 463 14.63 -28.82 11.78
CA TRP A 463 14.19 -27.59 12.44
C TRP A 463 12.74 -27.16 12.12
N ILE A 464 12.06 -27.85 11.19
CA ILE A 464 10.70 -27.49 10.75
C ILE A 464 9.65 -27.56 11.86
N ASP A 465 9.74 -28.56 12.73
CA ASP A 465 8.86 -28.77 13.88
C ASP A 465 8.98 -27.66 14.94
N ARG A 466 10.07 -26.89 14.87
CA ARG A 466 10.37 -25.75 15.75
C ARG A 466 10.23 -24.40 15.04
N GLY A 467 9.54 -24.39 13.90
CA GLY A 467 9.15 -23.16 13.19
C GLY A 467 10.24 -22.54 12.31
N VAL A 468 11.36 -23.25 12.07
CA VAL A 468 12.44 -22.76 11.21
C VAL A 468 12.48 -23.55 9.91
N ARG A 469 12.42 -22.83 8.79
CA ARG A 469 12.48 -23.40 7.44
C ARG A 469 13.82 -23.08 6.83
N VAL A 470 14.45 -24.06 6.18
CA VAL A 470 15.75 -23.90 5.55
C VAL A 470 15.64 -24.36 4.12
N ASN A 471 15.83 -23.45 3.17
CA ASN A 471 15.81 -23.73 1.74
C ASN A 471 17.06 -23.15 1.08
N CYS A 472 17.35 -23.52 -0.15
CA CYS A 472 18.42 -22.91 -0.93
C CYS A 472 17.96 -22.49 -2.32
N ILE A 473 18.67 -21.51 -2.87
CA ILE A 473 18.58 -21.11 -4.27
C ILE A 473 19.85 -21.61 -4.96
N SER A 474 19.72 -22.27 -6.10
CA SER A 474 20.81 -22.68 -6.97
C SER A 474 20.76 -21.91 -8.29
N PRO A 475 21.47 -20.78 -8.39
CA PRO A 475 21.57 -20.04 -9.63
C PRO A 475 22.41 -20.77 -10.68
N GLY A 476 22.10 -20.52 -11.94
CA GLY A 476 23.01 -20.77 -13.06
C GLY A 476 24.11 -19.71 -13.11
N ILE A 477 24.60 -19.41 -14.30
CA ILE A 477 25.64 -18.40 -14.49
C ILE A 477 24.99 -17.02 -14.48
N VAL A 478 25.33 -16.23 -13.46
CA VAL A 478 24.78 -14.90 -13.21
C VAL A 478 25.77 -13.82 -13.62
N ASP A 479 25.28 -12.85 -14.37
CA ASP A 479 25.99 -11.65 -14.77
C ASP A 479 26.32 -10.77 -13.55
N THR A 480 27.58 -10.87 -13.10
CA THR A 480 28.09 -10.19 -11.91
C THR A 480 29.49 -9.65 -12.20
N PRO A 481 30.00 -8.69 -11.38
CA PRO A 481 31.33 -8.14 -11.58
C PRO A 481 32.47 -9.19 -11.66
N LEU A 482 32.26 -10.39 -11.12
CA LEU A 482 33.23 -11.49 -11.12
C LEU A 482 33.54 -12.05 -12.52
N ILE A 483 32.61 -11.92 -13.48
CA ILE A 483 32.77 -12.50 -14.83
C ILE A 483 33.02 -11.47 -15.92
N HIS A 484 33.24 -10.20 -15.54
CA HIS A 484 33.42 -9.08 -16.47
C HIS A 484 34.86 -8.90 -16.97
N SER A 485 35.82 -9.71 -16.51
CA SER A 485 37.20 -9.60 -16.98
C SER A 485 37.33 -10.05 -18.44
N GLU A 486 38.21 -9.38 -19.19
CA GLU A 486 38.44 -9.71 -20.61
C GLU A 486 38.94 -11.15 -20.80
N SER A 487 39.70 -11.67 -19.84
CA SER A 487 40.17 -13.06 -19.81
C SER A 487 39.04 -14.09 -19.77
N LEU A 488 37.86 -13.74 -19.26
CA LEU A 488 36.72 -14.65 -19.13
C LEU A 488 35.77 -14.57 -20.33
N ARG A 489 35.95 -13.61 -21.24
CA ARG A 489 35.04 -13.39 -22.38
C ARG A 489 34.84 -14.64 -23.27
N PRO A 490 35.88 -15.42 -23.62
CA PRO A 490 35.69 -16.66 -24.39
C PRO A 490 34.89 -17.72 -23.61
N LEU A 491 35.12 -17.81 -22.30
CA LEU A 491 34.41 -18.73 -21.43
C LEU A 491 32.93 -18.34 -21.28
N VAL A 492 32.65 -17.04 -21.18
CA VAL A 492 31.28 -16.51 -21.17
C VAL A 492 30.53 -16.83 -22.46
N GLN A 493 31.17 -16.67 -23.63
CA GLN A 493 30.55 -17.08 -24.91
C GLN A 493 30.25 -18.58 -24.95
N ARG A 494 31.16 -19.40 -24.41
CA ARG A 494 30.93 -20.84 -24.33
C ARG A 494 29.74 -21.17 -23.43
N TRP A 495 29.69 -20.59 -22.24
CA TRP A 495 28.56 -20.77 -21.33
C TRP A 495 27.23 -20.36 -21.94
N LEU A 496 27.18 -19.23 -22.66
CA LEU A 496 25.97 -18.79 -23.37
C LEU A 496 25.45 -19.83 -24.36
N SER A 497 26.35 -20.56 -25.04
CA SER A 497 25.95 -21.63 -25.96
C SER A 497 25.38 -22.88 -25.27
N ASP A 498 25.68 -23.05 -23.98
CA ASP A 498 25.21 -24.18 -23.17
C ASP A 498 23.94 -23.82 -22.37
N ILE A 499 23.45 -22.57 -22.42
CA ILE A 499 22.24 -22.12 -21.70
C ILE A 499 21.05 -22.05 -22.66
N PRO A 500 20.01 -22.90 -22.49
CA PRO A 500 18.83 -22.88 -23.36
C PRO A 500 18.08 -21.54 -23.40
N ALA A 501 18.07 -20.79 -22.28
CA ALA A 501 17.50 -19.44 -22.24
C ALA A 501 18.25 -18.42 -23.12
N GLY A 502 19.41 -18.76 -23.68
CA GLY A 502 20.18 -17.93 -24.61
C GLY A 502 20.80 -16.67 -23.98
N ARG A 503 20.84 -16.58 -22.65
CA ARG A 503 21.40 -15.44 -21.91
C ARG A 503 21.92 -15.87 -20.54
N LEU A 504 22.84 -15.09 -20.00
CA LEU A 504 23.17 -15.17 -18.58
C LEU A 504 21.98 -14.72 -17.73
N ALA A 505 21.86 -15.27 -16.53
CA ALA A 505 20.93 -14.74 -15.55
C ALA A 505 21.39 -13.35 -15.10
N GLN A 506 20.45 -12.45 -14.87
CA GLN A 506 20.69 -11.17 -14.21
C GLN A 506 20.46 -11.35 -12.71
N VAL A 507 21.12 -10.54 -11.87
CA VAL A 507 20.89 -10.60 -10.41
C VAL A 507 19.42 -10.35 -10.04
N THR A 508 18.68 -9.62 -10.88
CA THR A 508 17.25 -9.36 -10.75
C THR A 508 16.37 -10.59 -10.98
N ASP A 509 16.82 -11.58 -11.76
CA ASP A 509 16.09 -12.83 -11.99
C ASP A 509 15.91 -13.65 -10.69
N LEU A 510 16.73 -13.39 -9.66
CA LEU A 510 16.72 -14.13 -8.40
C LEU A 510 15.91 -13.44 -7.28
N GLN A 511 15.48 -12.19 -7.48
CA GLN A 511 14.89 -11.37 -6.41
C GLN A 511 13.54 -11.92 -5.91
N ALA A 512 12.66 -12.33 -6.83
CA ALA A 512 11.35 -12.88 -6.45
C ALA A 512 11.50 -14.18 -5.63
N ALA A 513 12.52 -15.00 -5.95
CA ALA A 513 12.77 -16.25 -5.26
C ALA A 513 13.17 -16.04 -3.79
N VAL A 514 14.07 -15.09 -3.52
CA VAL A 514 14.48 -14.81 -2.13
C VAL A 514 13.33 -14.24 -1.30
N VAL A 515 12.49 -13.37 -1.88
CA VAL A 515 11.30 -12.83 -1.20
C VAL A 515 10.28 -13.93 -0.92
N TYR A 516 9.97 -14.78 -1.90
CA TYR A 516 9.07 -15.91 -1.72
C TYR A 516 9.53 -16.83 -0.59
N LEU A 517 10.80 -17.26 -0.61
CA LEU A 517 11.38 -18.14 0.42
C LEU A 517 11.48 -17.48 1.81
N ALA A 518 11.57 -16.15 1.87
CA ALA A 518 11.59 -15.39 3.13
C ALA A 518 10.19 -15.11 3.71
N SER A 519 9.13 -15.22 2.89
CA SER A 519 7.76 -14.84 3.25
C SER A 519 6.89 -15.99 3.78
N ASP A 520 5.72 -15.63 4.33
CA ASP A 520 4.69 -16.58 4.77
C ASP A 520 4.09 -17.38 3.59
N ALA A 521 4.29 -16.93 2.34
CA ALA A 521 3.84 -17.65 1.15
C ALA A 521 4.54 -19.02 0.98
N SER A 522 5.74 -19.20 1.55
CA SER A 522 6.52 -20.44 1.49
C SER A 522 6.48 -21.24 2.80
N ASP A 523 5.47 -21.03 3.64
CA ASP A 523 5.44 -21.63 4.99
C ASP A 523 5.38 -23.16 5.02
N TYR A 524 4.95 -23.77 3.93
CA TYR A 524 4.92 -25.23 3.76
C TYR A 524 6.23 -25.81 3.17
N MET A 525 7.18 -24.96 2.78
CA MET A 525 8.39 -25.36 2.04
C MET A 525 9.63 -25.38 2.93
N THR A 526 10.33 -26.52 2.99
CA THR A 526 11.61 -26.68 3.70
C THR A 526 12.47 -27.75 3.00
N GLY A 527 13.79 -27.64 3.12
CA GLY A 527 14.78 -28.54 2.54
C GLY A 527 14.90 -28.48 1.01
N HIS A 528 14.22 -27.53 0.35
CA HIS A 528 14.16 -27.50 -1.10
C HIS A 528 15.36 -26.78 -1.72
N ASN A 529 15.79 -27.28 -2.89
CA ASN A 529 16.75 -26.63 -3.77
C ASN A 529 16.04 -25.96 -4.95
N LEU A 530 15.81 -24.65 -4.85
CA LEU A 530 15.15 -23.87 -5.88
C LEU A 530 16.15 -23.49 -6.97
N VAL A 531 16.05 -24.17 -8.12
CA VAL A 531 17.01 -24.06 -9.22
C VAL A 531 16.58 -22.95 -10.20
N ILE A 532 17.47 -21.99 -10.48
CA ILE A 532 17.20 -20.86 -11.39
C ILE A 532 18.40 -20.68 -12.32
N GLU A 533 18.42 -21.44 -13.42
CA GLU A 533 19.62 -21.62 -14.25
C GLU A 533 19.37 -21.63 -15.75
N GLY A 534 18.21 -21.14 -16.20
CA GLY A 534 17.93 -20.99 -17.63
C GLY A 534 17.81 -22.32 -18.40
N GLY A 535 17.62 -23.43 -17.68
CA GLY A 535 17.40 -24.78 -18.23
C GLY A 535 18.68 -25.57 -18.54
N GLN A 536 19.87 -25.06 -18.20
CA GLN A 536 21.14 -25.67 -18.55
C GLN A 536 21.33 -27.09 -17.97
N SER A 537 20.71 -27.43 -16.84
CA SER A 537 20.76 -28.75 -16.21
C SER A 537 19.80 -29.77 -16.82
N LEU A 538 18.91 -29.32 -17.72
CA LEU A 538 17.91 -30.15 -18.41
C LEU A 538 18.27 -30.44 -19.87
N TRP A 539 19.35 -29.82 -20.37
CA TRP A 539 19.81 -29.84 -21.75
C TRP A 539 21.12 -30.61 -21.87
#